data_AF-A0A4Q3ATC6-F1
#
_entry.id   AF-A0A4Q3ATC6-F1
#
_cell.length_a   1.000
_cell.length_b   1.000
_cell.length_c   1.000
_cell.angle_alpha   90.00
_cell.angle_beta   90.00
_cell.angle_gamma   90.00
#
_symmetry.space_group_name_H-M   'P 1'
#
loop_
_entity.id
_entity.type
_entity.pdbx_description
1 polymer ?
#
loop_
_entity_poly.entity_id
_entity_poly.type
_entity_poly.pdbx_seq_one_letter_code
_entity_poly.pdbx_strand_id
1 'polypeptide(L)'
;MKKIKSFENEQVFFSKVFIDRTYPHEHAVTRKPGTGMLLEYLDNGAYDIKNSFVIGDRITDVQLAKNLGCKAIWLNVDEQLGAAEINNTLDELRTDTIALTTADWKKVYEFLKLPKRIVQHQ
;
A
#
# COMPACT_ATOMS: atom_id res chain seq x y z
N MET A 1 -17.46 -13.75 -5.51
CA MET A 1 -16.32 -13.93 -4.57
C MET A 1 -16.85 -14.30 -3.19
N LYS A 2 -16.73 -15.57 -2.78
CA LYS A 2 -17.18 -16.03 -1.45
C LYS A 2 -16.45 -15.31 -0.30
N LYS A 3 -15.21 -14.83 -0.53
CA LYS A 3 -14.37 -14.14 0.46
C LYS A 3 -14.79 -12.70 0.79
N ILE A 4 -15.34 -11.92 -0.15
CA ILE A 4 -15.79 -10.54 0.16
C ILE A 4 -16.96 -10.56 1.14
N LYS A 5 -17.91 -11.48 0.96
CA LYS A 5 -19.07 -11.63 1.86
C LYS A 5 -18.68 -11.93 3.32
N SER A 6 -17.54 -12.59 3.54
CA SER A 6 -17.04 -12.81 4.90
C SER A 6 -16.66 -11.51 5.60
N PHE A 7 -16.13 -10.51 4.88
CA PHE A 7 -15.82 -9.20 5.44
C PHE A 7 -17.08 -8.38 5.75
N GLU A 8 -18.11 -8.49 4.92
CA GLU A 8 -19.40 -7.83 5.16
C GLU A 8 -20.05 -8.29 6.48
N ASN A 9 -19.94 -9.60 6.80
CA ASN A 9 -20.42 -10.13 8.07
C ASN A 9 -19.67 -9.53 9.27
N GLU A 10 -18.39 -9.20 9.09
CA GLU A 10 -17.55 -8.49 10.08
C GLU A 10 -17.68 -6.95 9.99
N GLN A 11 -18.70 -6.44 9.28
CA GLN A 11 -18.96 -5.01 9.09
C GLN A 11 -17.82 -4.25 8.36
N VAL A 12 -17.05 -4.96 7.54
CA VAL A 12 -16.00 -4.38 6.69
C VAL A 12 -16.51 -4.29 5.25
N PHE A 13 -16.59 -3.06 4.75
CA PHE A 13 -17.09 -2.75 3.40
C PHE A 13 -15.99 -2.13 2.56
N PHE A 14 -15.79 -2.67 1.35
CA PHE A 14 -14.84 -2.12 0.39
C PHE A 14 -15.58 -1.16 -0.55
N SER A 15 -15.14 0.09 -0.63
CA SER A 15 -15.73 1.05 -1.57
C SER A 15 -15.52 0.64 -3.03
N LYS A 16 -14.36 0.04 -3.33
CA LYS A 16 -13.99 -0.50 -4.66
C LYS A 16 -13.04 -1.70 -4.50
N VAL A 17 -12.99 -2.55 -5.51
CA VAL A 17 -12.14 -3.76 -5.54
C VAL A 17 -11.42 -3.84 -6.88
N PHE A 18 -10.10 -3.88 -6.85
CA PHE A 18 -9.24 -3.99 -8.02
C PHE A 18 -8.47 -5.32 -7.97
N ILE A 19 -8.62 -6.16 -8.99
CA ILE A 19 -7.97 -7.48 -9.07
C ILE A 19 -7.29 -7.59 -10.43
N ASP A 20 -5.96 -7.49 -10.42
CA ASP A 20 -5.14 -7.84 -11.57
C ASP A 20 -5.01 -9.37 -11.67
N ARG A 21 -5.14 -9.92 -12.89
CA ARG A 21 -5.08 -11.37 -13.15
C ARG A 21 -3.83 -11.79 -13.94
N THR A 22 -2.92 -10.86 -14.17
CA THR A 22 -1.72 -11.07 -14.98
C THR A 22 -0.55 -11.57 -14.14
N TYR A 23 0.38 -12.25 -14.79
CA TYR A 23 1.62 -12.76 -14.21
C TYR A 23 2.75 -11.73 -14.33
N PRO A 24 3.82 -11.85 -13.51
CA PRO A 24 4.97 -10.93 -13.58
C PRO A 24 5.58 -10.75 -14.97
N HIS A 25 5.68 -11.84 -15.74
CA HIS A 25 6.29 -11.85 -17.08
C HIS A 25 5.42 -11.19 -18.16
N GLU A 26 4.15 -10.89 -17.87
CA GLU A 26 3.26 -10.20 -18.80
C GLU A 26 3.43 -8.68 -18.76
N HIS A 27 4.17 -8.16 -17.76
CA HIS A 27 4.52 -6.73 -17.63
C HIS A 27 3.32 -5.77 -17.75
N ALA A 28 2.13 -6.19 -17.31
CA ALA A 28 0.93 -5.38 -17.43
C ALA A 28 1.01 -4.15 -16.52
N VAL A 29 0.65 -2.97 -17.05
CA VAL A 29 0.62 -1.71 -16.29
C VAL A 29 -0.38 -1.71 -15.13
N THR A 30 -1.34 -2.64 -15.17
CA THR A 30 -2.36 -2.88 -14.14
C THR A 30 -1.83 -3.71 -12.97
N ARG A 31 -0.72 -4.42 -13.16
CA ARG A 31 -0.07 -5.23 -12.13
C ARG A 31 0.89 -4.35 -11.33
N LYS A 32 0.88 -4.53 -10.00
CA LYS A 32 1.90 -3.94 -9.13
C LYS A 32 3.32 -4.26 -9.64
N PRO A 33 4.24 -3.30 -9.63
CA PRO A 33 4.13 -1.97 -9.01
C PRO A 33 3.40 -0.89 -9.83
N GLY A 34 2.85 -1.22 -11.00
CA GLY A 34 2.10 -0.29 -11.85
C GLY A 34 0.79 0.20 -11.23
N THR A 35 0.36 1.39 -11.64
CA THR A 35 -0.82 2.11 -11.11
C THR A 35 -2.06 1.98 -12.00
N GLY A 36 -2.01 1.17 -13.06
CA GLY A 36 -3.03 1.14 -14.12
C GLY A 36 -4.45 0.81 -13.62
N MET A 37 -4.59 0.05 -12.52
CA MET A 37 -5.90 -0.23 -11.91
C MET A 37 -6.44 0.91 -11.04
N LEU A 38 -5.59 1.86 -10.65
CA LEU A 38 -5.87 2.87 -9.63
C LEU A 38 -5.89 4.29 -10.19
N LEU A 39 -5.91 4.44 -11.52
CA LEU A 39 -5.85 5.74 -12.20
C LEU A 39 -6.97 6.69 -11.77
N GLU A 40 -8.14 6.17 -11.38
CA GLU A 40 -9.27 6.97 -10.89
C GLU A 40 -9.01 7.72 -9.57
N TYR A 41 -7.96 7.33 -8.83
CA TYR A 41 -7.52 7.99 -7.61
C TYR A 41 -6.46 9.06 -7.89
N LEU A 42 -5.80 9.01 -9.05
CA LEU A 42 -4.79 9.99 -9.46
C LEU A 42 -5.48 11.23 -10.02
N ASP A 43 -4.91 12.41 -9.74
CA ASP A 43 -5.44 13.71 -10.15
C ASP A 43 -6.89 13.98 -9.72
N ASN A 44 -7.37 13.26 -8.70
CA ASN A 44 -8.71 13.36 -8.18
C ASN A 44 -8.72 14.07 -6.82
N GLY A 45 -9.12 15.33 -6.81
CA GLY A 45 -9.18 16.17 -5.61
C GLY A 45 -10.12 15.68 -4.51
N ALA A 46 -10.93 14.65 -4.75
CA ALA A 46 -11.74 13.99 -3.72
C ALA A 46 -10.90 13.12 -2.77
N TYR A 47 -9.65 12.80 -3.12
CA TYR A 47 -8.78 11.91 -2.35
C TYR A 47 -7.48 12.60 -1.93
N ASP A 48 -7.17 12.54 -0.63
CA ASP A 48 -5.86 12.96 -0.11
C ASP A 48 -4.84 11.82 -0.22
N ILE A 49 -4.35 11.59 -1.44
CA ILE A 49 -3.39 10.52 -1.74
C ILE A 49 -2.09 10.71 -0.96
N LYS A 50 -1.62 11.96 -0.79
CA LYS A 50 -0.38 12.26 -0.07
C LYS A 50 -0.41 11.76 1.39
N ASN A 51 -1.57 11.80 2.04
CA ASN A 51 -1.77 11.28 3.40
C ASN A 51 -2.39 9.87 3.46
N SER A 52 -2.59 9.23 2.31
CA SER A 52 -3.08 7.86 2.23
C SER A 52 -1.96 6.82 2.40
N PHE A 53 -2.36 5.56 2.60
CA PHE A 53 -1.45 4.44 2.79
C PHE A 53 -1.81 3.25 1.89
N VAL A 54 -0.79 2.62 1.32
CA VAL A 54 -0.87 1.22 0.85
C VAL A 54 -0.37 0.31 1.96
N ILE A 55 -1.11 -0.75 2.27
CA ILE A 55 -0.73 -1.76 3.26
C ILE A 55 -0.57 -3.09 2.53
N GLY A 56 0.62 -3.70 2.61
CA GLY A 56 0.91 -4.96 1.93
C GLY A 56 2.19 -5.62 2.43
N ASP A 57 2.33 -6.91 2.17
CA ASP A 57 3.44 -7.75 2.63
C ASP A 57 4.63 -7.75 1.67
N ARG A 58 4.40 -7.47 0.38
CA ARG A 58 5.44 -7.49 -0.64
C ARG A 58 6.04 -6.11 -0.85
N ILE A 59 7.31 -6.07 -1.25
CA ILE A 59 7.95 -4.80 -1.60
C ILE A 59 7.30 -4.13 -2.84
N THR A 60 6.61 -4.90 -3.69
CA THR A 60 5.84 -4.35 -4.81
C THR A 60 4.64 -3.51 -4.37
N ASP A 61 4.10 -3.72 -3.16
CA ASP A 61 3.10 -2.84 -2.54
C ASP A 61 3.72 -1.51 -2.11
N VAL A 62 4.95 -1.53 -1.59
CA VAL A 62 5.69 -0.32 -1.23
C VAL A 62 6.00 0.50 -2.48
N GLN A 63 6.47 -0.15 -3.54
CA GLN A 63 6.72 0.54 -4.81
C GLN A 63 5.42 1.08 -5.43
N LEU A 64 4.29 0.37 -5.32
CA LEU A 64 2.99 0.90 -5.74
C LEU A 64 2.66 2.19 -4.97
N ALA A 65 2.88 2.22 -3.65
CA ALA A 65 2.66 3.42 -2.84
C ALA A 65 3.49 4.62 -3.33
N LYS A 66 4.77 4.38 -3.63
CA LYS A 66 5.66 5.39 -4.21
C LYS A 66 5.10 5.91 -5.54
N ASN A 67 4.68 5.01 -6.43
CA ASN A 67 4.14 5.36 -7.74
C ASN A 67 2.81 6.11 -7.67
N LEU A 68 2.00 5.88 -6.63
CA LEU A 68 0.78 6.63 -6.36
C LEU A 68 1.06 8.00 -5.70
N GLY A 69 2.24 8.20 -5.12
CA GLY A 69 2.58 9.41 -4.36
C GLY A 69 2.08 9.39 -2.91
N CYS A 70 1.81 8.20 -2.34
CA CYS A 70 1.39 8.01 -0.96
C CYS A 70 2.44 7.25 -0.14
N LYS A 71 2.14 6.98 1.14
CA LYS A 71 3.05 6.22 2.02
C LYS A 71 2.70 4.74 2.04
N ALA A 72 3.65 3.91 2.48
CA ALA A 72 3.46 2.48 2.65
C ALA A 72 3.51 2.07 4.13
N ILE A 73 2.65 1.13 4.52
CA ILE A 73 2.83 0.30 5.70
C ILE A 73 3.25 -1.08 5.22
N TRP A 74 4.52 -1.40 5.37
CA TRP A 74 5.08 -2.66 4.89
C TRP A 74 4.94 -3.74 5.94
N LEU A 75 4.07 -4.71 5.67
CA LEU A 75 3.87 -5.93 6.44
C LEU A 75 5.00 -6.93 6.19
N ASN A 76 6.22 -6.53 6.53
CA ASN A 76 7.45 -7.25 6.19
C ASN A 76 7.58 -8.55 6.99
N VAL A 77 7.01 -9.63 6.46
CA VAL A 77 7.18 -10.99 6.97
C VAL A 77 8.43 -11.64 6.37
N ASP A 78 8.78 -11.27 5.13
CA ASP A 78 9.97 -11.71 4.41
C ASP A 78 10.39 -10.65 3.38
N GLU A 79 11.61 -10.14 3.53
CA GLU A 79 12.17 -9.06 2.71
C GLU A 79 12.40 -9.45 1.25
N GLN A 80 12.46 -10.75 0.96
CA GLN A 80 12.71 -11.26 -0.39
C GLN A 80 11.45 -11.29 -1.26
N LEU A 81 10.25 -11.15 -0.66
CA LEU A 81 8.98 -11.26 -1.37
C LEU A 81 8.76 -10.09 -2.35
N GLY A 82 8.97 -10.38 -3.63
CA GLY A 82 8.79 -9.43 -4.73
C GLY A 82 10.02 -8.56 -5.03
N ALA A 83 11.18 -8.85 -4.44
CA ALA A 83 12.41 -8.07 -4.63
C ALA A 83 12.91 -8.06 -6.09
N ALA A 84 12.58 -9.08 -6.88
CA ALA A 84 12.89 -9.12 -8.32
C ALA A 84 11.92 -8.29 -9.20
N GLU A 85 10.84 -7.76 -8.63
CA GLU A 85 9.75 -7.08 -9.34
C GLU A 85 9.73 -5.54 -9.10
N ILE A 86 10.78 -4.95 -8.49
CA ILE A 86 10.88 -3.51 -8.21
C ILE A 86 11.88 -2.81 -9.13
N ASN A 87 11.60 -1.53 -9.43
CA ASN A 87 12.46 -0.70 -10.28
C ASN A 87 13.34 0.28 -9.47
N ASN A 88 13.06 0.46 -8.18
CA ASN A 88 13.90 1.23 -7.25
C ASN A 88 14.69 0.31 -6.32
N THR A 89 15.74 0.85 -5.70
CA THR A 89 16.46 0.13 -4.66
C THR A 89 15.61 -0.02 -3.40
N LEU A 90 15.87 -1.08 -2.62
CA LEU A 90 15.20 -1.29 -1.34
C LEU A 90 15.41 -0.10 -0.39
N ASP A 91 16.62 0.46 -0.40
CA ASP A 91 17.01 1.57 0.48
C ASP A 91 16.22 2.85 0.17
N GLU A 92 16.06 3.21 -1.11
CA GLU A 92 15.23 4.35 -1.52
C GLU A 92 13.78 4.22 -1.04
N LEU A 93 13.20 3.03 -1.18
CA LEU A 93 11.83 2.77 -0.76
C LEU A 93 11.68 2.90 0.76
N ARG A 94 12.65 2.39 1.52
CA ARG A 94 12.69 2.46 2.99
C ARG A 94 12.75 3.90 3.48
N THR A 95 13.56 4.76 2.86
CA THR A 95 13.74 6.14 3.31
C THR A 95 12.54 7.02 2.96
N ASP A 96 12.06 6.95 1.72
CA ASP A 96 11.13 7.97 1.22
C ASP A 96 9.66 7.56 1.26
N THR A 97 9.37 6.25 1.29
CA THR A 97 8.00 5.76 1.07
C THR A 97 7.41 5.08 2.30
N ILE A 98 8.21 4.30 3.02
CA ILE A 98 7.71 3.50 4.15
C ILE A 98 7.49 4.39 5.37
N ALA A 99 6.25 4.41 5.87
CA ALA A 99 5.89 5.06 7.12
C ALA A 99 5.95 4.11 8.33
N LEU A 100 5.76 2.81 8.11
CA LEU A 100 5.88 1.77 9.13
C LEU A 100 6.33 0.45 8.49
N THR A 101 7.31 -0.22 9.09
CA THR A 101 7.66 -1.62 8.80
C THR A 101 7.33 -2.48 10.02
N THR A 102 6.52 -3.52 9.84
CA THR A 102 6.18 -4.44 10.94
C THR A 102 5.62 -5.75 10.40
N ALA A 103 5.74 -6.85 11.15
CA ALA A 103 4.98 -8.08 10.88
C ALA A 103 3.71 -8.20 11.75
N ASP A 104 3.40 -7.18 12.57
CA ASP A 104 2.36 -7.24 13.60
C ASP A 104 1.20 -6.26 13.27
N TRP A 105 0.00 -6.82 13.06
CA TRP A 105 -1.22 -6.06 12.83
C TRP A 105 -1.59 -5.12 13.98
N LYS A 106 -1.22 -5.46 15.23
CA LYS A 106 -1.46 -4.57 16.37
C LYS A 106 -0.70 -3.25 16.21
N LYS A 107 0.54 -3.29 15.72
CA LYS A 107 1.35 -2.10 15.45
C LYS A 107 0.78 -1.27 14.31
N VAL A 108 0.21 -1.91 13.28
CA VAL A 108 -0.51 -1.20 12.20
C VAL A 108 -1.73 -0.46 12.78
N TYR A 109 -2.52 -1.13 13.61
CA TYR A 109 -3.67 -0.51 14.27
C TYR A 109 -3.27 0.68 15.16
N GLU A 110 -2.26 0.50 16.00
CA GLU A 110 -1.74 1.58 16.86
C GLU A 110 -1.25 2.77 16.03
N PHE A 111 -0.52 2.51 14.94
CA PHE A 111 -0.04 3.54 14.04
C PHE A 111 -1.18 4.34 13.38
N LEU A 112 -2.23 3.66 12.90
CA LEU A 112 -3.35 4.31 12.23
C LEU A 112 -4.30 5.03 13.20
N LYS A 113 -4.45 4.52 14.42
CA LYS A 113 -5.36 5.09 15.43
C LYS A 113 -4.76 6.29 16.15
N LEU A 114 -3.45 6.31 16.37
CA LEU A 114 -2.81 7.39 17.10
C LEU A 114 -2.73 8.64 16.23
N PRO A 115 -3.15 9.82 16.74
CA PRO A 115 -3.00 11.06 15.99
C PRO A 115 -1.51 11.32 15.70
N LYS A 116 -1.21 11.86 14.52
CA LYS A 116 0.13 12.35 14.21
C LYS A 116 0.54 13.30 15.35
N ARG A 117 1.64 13.00 16.06
CA ARG A 117 2.15 13.88 17.12
C ARG A 117 2.46 15.24 16.50
N ILE A 118 1.68 16.26 16.82
CA ILE A 118 1.97 17.64 16.47
C ILE A 118 3.00 18.12 17.48
N VAL A 119 4.28 18.19 17.07
CA VAL A 119 5.30 18.85 17.89
C VAL A 119 5.21 20.35 17.62
N GLN A 120 4.59 21.10 18.53
CA GLN A 120 4.74 22.55 18.54
C GLN A 120 6.11 22.88 19.15
N HIS A 121 7.01 23.40 18.33
CA HIS A 121 8.18 24.12 18.86
C HIS A 121 7.68 25.52 19.25
N GLN A 122 7.76 25.84 20.54
CA GLN A 122 7.70 27.22 21.04
C GLN A 122 9.09 27.83 21.04
#